data_AF-A0AAD7HUV4-F1
#
_entry.id   AF-A0AAD7HUV4-F1
#
_cell.length_a   1.000
_cell.length_b   1.000
_cell.length_c   1.000
_cell.angle_alpha   90.00
_cell.angle_beta   90.00
_cell.angle_gamma   90.00
#
_symmetry.space_group_name_H-M   'P 1'
#
loop_
_entity.id
_entity.type
_entity.pdbx_description
1 polymer ?
#
loop_
_entity_poly.entity_id
_entity_poly.type
_entity_poly.pdbx_seq_one_letter_code
_entity_poly.pdbx_strand_id
1 'polypeptide(L)'
;MLSATPPARRVPFEVLLPWVRTNTIAQVAHVHNDINIYTRATDPFNPERVAKILENVQIGTDLSDREREIVREFLGGFADIFALTVGEVNVVPGAMYAPKIPPEAQFNTGVVHQRPWTLPQSIDANAQVDVLVTTGILRRIDAVDMKCVSPISLAEKEH
;
A
#
# COMPACT_ATOMS: atom_id res chain seq x y z
N MET A 1 41.90 17.84 23.09
CA MET A 1 41.61 16.61 23.85
C MET A 1 40.15 16.26 23.60
N LEU A 2 39.90 15.18 22.88
CA LEU A 2 38.58 14.75 22.38
C LEU A 2 37.76 14.10 23.52
N SER A 3 36.53 14.57 23.74
CA SER A 3 35.58 13.92 24.66
C SER A 3 34.91 12.73 23.98
N ALA A 4 35.04 11.54 24.55
CA ALA A 4 34.37 10.33 24.07
C ALA A 4 32.93 10.26 24.61
N THR A 5 31.95 10.14 23.71
CA THR A 5 30.54 9.84 24.02
C THR A 5 30.39 8.37 24.42
N PRO A 6 29.62 8.02 25.47
CA PRO A 6 29.47 6.63 25.89
C PRO A 6 28.56 5.82 24.95
N PRO A 7 28.81 4.52 24.74
CA PRO A 7 28.02 3.69 23.83
C PRO A 7 26.63 3.34 24.39
N ALA A 8 25.66 3.24 23.48
CA ALA A 8 24.27 2.90 23.79
C ALA A 8 24.14 1.52 24.46
N ARG A 9 23.43 1.49 25.58
CA ARG A 9 23.16 0.30 26.41
C ARG A 9 22.24 -0.67 25.64
N ARG A 10 22.73 -1.87 25.30
CA ARG A 10 21.87 -2.97 24.80
C ARG A 10 20.94 -3.40 25.95
N VAL A 11 19.62 -3.29 25.73
CA VAL A 11 18.63 -3.92 26.60
C VAL A 11 18.53 -5.41 26.24
N PRO A 12 18.55 -6.34 27.22
CA PRO A 12 18.42 -7.77 26.96
C PRO A 12 17.02 -8.12 26.42
N PHE A 13 17.01 -8.99 25.41
CA PHE A 13 15.85 -9.55 24.72
C PHE A 13 15.19 -10.65 25.56
N GLU A 14 14.70 -10.34 26.76
CA GLU A 14 13.86 -11.30 27.48
C GLU A 14 13.07 -10.59 28.56
N VAL A 15 11.74 -10.57 28.36
CA VAL A 15 10.63 -10.59 29.34
C VAL A 15 9.49 -9.78 28.73
N LEU A 16 8.62 -10.42 27.94
CA LEU A 16 7.22 -10.02 27.80
C LEU A 16 6.34 -11.25 27.53
N LEU A 17 5.68 -11.73 28.59
CA LEU A 17 4.48 -12.58 28.55
C LEU A 17 3.23 -11.71 28.19
N PRO A 18 1.99 -12.24 28.23
CA PRO A 18 1.30 -13.04 27.23
C PRO A 18 0.03 -12.28 26.76
N TRP A 19 0.18 -11.03 26.32
CA TRP A 19 -0.93 -10.23 25.79
C TRP A 19 -0.93 -10.27 24.25
N VAL A 20 -1.21 -11.44 23.69
CA VAL A 20 -1.74 -11.52 22.32
C VAL A 20 -3.21 -11.08 22.43
N ARG A 21 -3.43 -9.77 22.39
CA ARG A 21 -4.77 -9.27 22.06
C ARG A 21 -5.00 -9.63 20.59
N THR A 22 -5.87 -10.60 20.41
CA THR A 22 -6.61 -10.90 19.18
C THR A 22 -7.19 -9.60 18.61
N ASN A 23 -6.44 -8.95 17.72
CA ASN A 23 -6.97 -8.05 16.71
C ASN A 23 -6.38 -8.53 15.39
N THR A 24 -7.03 -9.57 14.87
CA THR A 24 -7.25 -9.84 13.45
C THR A 24 -6.24 -9.23 12.48
N ILE A 25 -5.09 -9.89 12.34
CA ILE A 25 -4.18 -9.78 11.18
C ILE A 25 -4.87 -10.30 9.89
N ALA A 26 -6.13 -10.75 9.97
CA ALA A 26 -6.86 -11.40 8.87
C ALA A 26 -7.50 -10.45 7.83
N GLN A 27 -7.17 -9.16 7.79
CA GLN A 27 -7.72 -8.25 6.75
C GLN A 27 -6.71 -7.73 5.71
N VAL A 28 -5.42 -8.10 5.78
CA VAL A 28 -4.42 -7.66 4.79
C VAL A 28 -3.92 -8.78 3.88
N ALA A 29 -4.36 -10.03 4.09
CA ALA A 29 -3.90 -11.19 3.33
C ALA A 29 -5.06 -11.95 2.66
N HIS A 30 -5.77 -11.31 1.73
CA HIS A 30 -6.60 -12.04 0.77
C HIS A 30 -6.51 -11.43 -0.63
N VAL A 31 -5.41 -11.73 -1.32
CA VAL A 31 -5.19 -11.50 -2.75
C VAL A 31 -4.33 -12.69 -3.21
N HIS A 32 -4.64 -13.57 -4.17
CA HIS A 32 -5.81 -13.78 -5.04
C HIS A 32 -5.55 -15.09 -5.82
N ASN A 33 -6.51 -16.02 -5.94
CA ASN A 33 -6.52 -16.98 -7.06
C ASN A 33 -7.90 -17.57 -7.42
N ASP A 34 -8.99 -17.00 -6.90
CA ASP A 34 -10.35 -17.30 -7.33
C ASP A 34 -10.83 -16.14 -8.19
N ILE A 35 -11.53 -16.41 -9.30
CA ILE A 35 -12.15 -15.40 -10.18
C ILE A 35 -12.75 -14.29 -9.30
N ASN A 36 -12.13 -13.11 -9.26
CA ASN A 36 -12.61 -12.05 -8.38
C ASN A 36 -13.97 -11.59 -8.88
N ILE A 37 -15.05 -12.00 -8.22
CA ILE A 37 -16.38 -11.41 -8.43
C ILE A 37 -16.38 -9.89 -8.22
N TYR A 38 -15.36 -9.36 -7.54
CA TYR A 38 -15.19 -7.94 -7.26
C TYR A 38 -14.26 -7.21 -8.24
N THR A 39 -13.77 -7.84 -9.32
CA THR A 39 -12.91 -7.13 -10.28
C THR A 39 -13.73 -6.29 -11.25
N ARG A 40 -13.25 -5.06 -11.54
CA ARG A 40 -13.80 -4.23 -12.61
C ARG A 40 -13.44 -4.72 -14.02
N ALA A 41 -12.51 -5.67 -14.15
CA ALA A 41 -12.03 -6.15 -15.45
C ALA A 41 -13.04 -7.03 -16.21
N THR A 42 -14.00 -7.62 -15.51
CA THR A 42 -15.01 -8.52 -16.08
C THR A 42 -16.38 -7.86 -16.13
N ASP A 43 -17.02 -7.67 -14.97
CA ASP A 43 -18.30 -7.00 -14.81
C ASP A 43 -18.21 -5.93 -13.71
N PRO A 44 -17.91 -4.67 -14.07
CA PRO A 44 -17.77 -3.60 -13.10
C PRO A 44 -19.06 -3.27 -12.35
N PHE A 45 -20.24 -3.60 -12.90
CA PHE A 45 -21.55 -3.30 -12.34
C PHE A 45 -22.20 -4.50 -11.64
N ASN A 46 -21.44 -5.57 -11.38
CA ASN A 46 -21.91 -6.70 -10.59
C ASN A 46 -22.49 -6.18 -9.24
N PRO A 47 -23.73 -6.53 -8.87
CA PRO A 47 -24.37 -6.07 -7.64
C PRO A 47 -23.54 -6.33 -6.37
N GLU A 48 -22.82 -7.45 -6.29
CA GLU A 48 -21.96 -7.78 -5.15
C GLU A 48 -20.75 -6.83 -5.06
N ARG A 49 -20.19 -6.47 -6.21
CA ARG A 49 -19.12 -5.47 -6.31
C ARG A 49 -19.60 -4.08 -5.95
N VAL A 50 -20.75 -3.66 -6.48
CA VAL A 50 -21.35 -2.36 -6.16
C VAL A 50 -21.63 -2.25 -4.66
N ALA A 51 -22.21 -3.29 -4.06
CA ALA A 51 -22.39 -3.36 -2.62
C ALA A 51 -21.06 -3.20 -1.88
N LYS A 52 -19.99 -3.86 -2.35
CA LYS A 52 -18.66 -3.74 -1.74
C LYS A 52 -18.07 -2.34 -1.85
N ILE A 53 -18.27 -1.65 -2.97
CA ILE A 53 -17.86 -0.25 -3.13
C ILE A 53 -18.60 0.62 -2.10
N LEU A 54 -19.93 0.47 -2.01
CA LEU A 54 -20.76 1.25 -1.10
C LEU A 54 -20.44 0.98 0.38
N GLU A 55 -19.97 -0.22 0.74
CA GLU A 55 -19.46 -0.53 2.10
C GLU A 55 -18.18 0.24 2.44
N ASN A 56 -17.32 0.51 1.44
CA ASN A 56 -16.05 1.21 1.64
C ASN A 56 -16.19 2.73 1.56
N VAL A 57 -17.35 3.25 1.16
CA VAL A 57 -17.62 4.70 1.10
C VAL A 57 -18.29 5.16 2.37
N GLN A 58 -17.66 6.10 3.08
CA GLN A 58 -18.27 6.78 4.21
C GLN A 58 -19.13 7.95 3.71
N ILE A 59 -20.44 7.83 3.87
CA ILE A 59 -21.40 8.92 3.59
C ILE A 59 -21.73 9.62 4.90
N GLY A 60 -21.54 10.95 4.95
CA GLY A 60 -21.81 11.79 6.11
C GLY A 60 -23.21 11.64 6.69
N THR A 61 -23.40 12.05 7.95
CA THR A 61 -24.69 12.01 8.66
C THR A 61 -25.56 13.23 8.40
N ASP A 62 -25.08 14.16 7.58
CA ASP A 62 -25.72 15.43 7.20
C ASP A 62 -26.77 15.28 6.08
N LEU A 63 -26.86 14.10 5.47
CA LEU A 63 -27.84 13.79 4.43
C LEU A 63 -29.09 13.12 5.00
N SER A 64 -30.25 13.52 4.49
CA SER A 64 -31.49 12.78 4.68
C SER A 64 -31.42 11.40 4.02
N ASP A 65 -32.33 10.48 4.41
CA ASP A 65 -32.37 9.13 3.83
C ASP A 65 -32.54 9.15 2.30
N ARG A 66 -33.34 10.10 1.79
CA ARG A 66 -33.55 10.27 0.35
C ARG A 66 -32.28 10.72 -0.36
N GLU A 67 -31.56 11.69 0.19
CA GLU A 67 -30.30 12.18 -0.40
C GLU A 67 -29.21 11.12 -0.32
N ARG A 68 -29.16 10.38 0.80
CA ARG A 68 -28.26 9.25 0.96
C ARG A 68 -28.48 8.19 -0.12
N GLU A 69 -29.74 7.88 -0.44
CA GLU A 69 -30.05 6.92 -1.50
C GLU A 69 -29.64 7.45 -2.87
N ILE A 70 -29.91 8.73 -3.18
CA ILE A 70 -29.45 9.36 -4.43
C ILE A 70 -27.93 9.26 -4.58
N VAL A 71 -27.17 9.47 -3.49
CA VAL A 71 -25.70 9.32 -3.50
C VAL A 71 -25.29 7.87 -3.73
N ARG A 72 -25.97 6.90 -3.10
CA ARG A 72 -25.68 5.47 -3.30
C ARG A 72 -25.96 5.02 -4.74
N GLU A 73 -27.08 5.44 -5.31
CA GLU A 73 -27.42 5.21 -6.72
C GLU A 73 -26.39 5.85 -7.65
N PHE A 74 -25.98 7.09 -7.37
CA PHE A 74 -24.94 7.78 -8.13
C PHE A 74 -23.62 7.02 -8.10
N LEU A 75 -23.13 6.65 -6.91
CA LEU A 75 -21.89 5.88 -6.76
C LEU A 75 -21.96 4.52 -7.46
N GLY A 76 -23.10 3.82 -7.36
CA GLY A 76 -23.33 2.57 -8.07
C GLY A 76 -23.35 2.72 -9.59
N GLY A 77 -23.83 3.86 -10.10
CA GLY A 77 -23.81 4.21 -11.52
C GLY A 77 -22.41 4.46 -12.09
N PHE A 78 -21.40 4.64 -11.25
CA PHE A 78 -19.99 4.84 -11.63
C PHE A 78 -19.05 3.76 -11.06
N ALA A 79 -19.57 2.55 -10.85
CA ALA A 79 -18.84 1.43 -10.25
C ALA A 79 -17.59 0.97 -11.03
N ASP A 80 -17.52 1.29 -12.32
CA ASP A 80 -16.40 1.03 -13.23
C ASP A 80 -15.16 1.90 -12.95
N ILE A 81 -15.36 3.11 -12.41
CA ILE A 81 -14.28 4.04 -12.09
C ILE A 81 -13.53 3.60 -10.84
N PHE A 82 -14.23 3.02 -9.86
CA PHE A 82 -13.64 2.60 -8.60
C PHE A 82 -12.71 1.39 -8.78
N ALA A 83 -11.61 1.36 -8.03
CA ALA A 83 -10.76 0.19 -7.89
C ALA A 83 -10.85 -0.31 -6.44
N LEU A 84 -11.25 -1.57 -6.25
CA LEU A 84 -11.28 -2.19 -4.91
C LEU A 84 -9.91 -2.78 -4.52
N THR A 85 -9.07 -3.04 -5.52
CA THR A 85 -7.72 -3.56 -5.32
C THR A 85 -6.72 -2.77 -6.15
N VAL A 86 -5.46 -2.78 -5.71
CA VAL A 86 -4.36 -2.12 -6.43
C VAL A 86 -4.15 -2.72 -7.83
N GLY A 87 -4.44 -4.01 -8.01
CA GLY A 87 -4.35 -4.69 -9.30
C GLY A 87 -5.42 -4.29 -10.32
N GLU A 88 -6.49 -3.64 -9.89
CA GLU A 88 -7.49 -3.10 -10.81
C GLU A 88 -7.02 -1.79 -11.47
N VAL A 89 -6.01 -1.11 -10.92
CA VAL A 89 -5.51 0.18 -11.45
C VAL A 89 -4.82 -0.05 -12.79
N ASN A 90 -5.38 0.53 -13.85
CA ASN A 90 -4.87 0.40 -15.20
C ASN A 90 -3.92 1.56 -15.52
N VAL A 91 -2.80 1.24 -16.18
CA VAL A 91 -1.89 2.24 -16.73
C VAL A 91 -2.57 2.90 -17.93
N VAL A 92 -2.50 4.23 -18.01
CA VAL A 92 -2.97 4.97 -19.19
C VAL A 92 -1.99 4.72 -20.34
N PRO A 93 -2.43 4.13 -21.47
CA PRO A 93 -1.53 3.85 -22.59
C PRO A 93 -0.83 5.12 -23.08
N GLY A 94 0.50 5.08 -23.17
CA GLY A 94 1.32 6.20 -23.63
C GLY A 94 1.57 7.30 -22.58
N ALA A 95 0.96 7.24 -21.40
CA ALA A 95 1.29 8.15 -20.31
C ALA A 95 2.63 7.73 -19.68
N MET A 96 3.69 8.47 -20.01
CA MET A 96 5.01 8.26 -19.43
C MET A 96 5.40 9.47 -18.58
N TYR A 97 5.72 9.23 -17.30
CA TYR A 97 6.34 10.25 -16.48
C TYR A 97 7.82 10.40 -16.87
N ALA A 98 8.16 11.54 -17.46
CA ALA A 98 9.53 11.91 -17.81
C ALA A 98 10.00 13.03 -16.85
N PRO A 99 10.67 12.69 -15.73
CA PRO A 99 11.15 13.71 -14.81
C PRO A 99 12.18 14.62 -15.50
N LYS A 100 12.01 15.95 -15.36
CA LYS A 100 12.99 16.94 -15.83
C LYS A 100 14.18 16.96 -14.89
N ILE A 101 15.12 16.05 -15.12
CA ILE A 101 16.34 15.93 -14.34
C ILE A 101 17.39 16.89 -14.91
N PRO A 102 17.94 17.82 -14.12
CA PRO A 102 19.04 18.67 -14.55
C PRO A 102 20.28 17.84 -14.93
N PRO A 103 21.05 18.21 -15.97
CA PRO A 103 22.25 17.47 -16.39
C PRO A 103 23.29 17.29 -15.28
N GLU A 104 23.37 18.25 -14.36
CA GLU A 104 24.29 18.29 -13.22
C GLU A 104 23.79 17.51 -11.99
N ALA A 105 22.58 16.93 -12.05
CA ALA A 105 22.00 16.21 -10.93
C ALA A 105 22.82 14.95 -10.61
N GLN A 106 23.22 14.82 -9.34
CA GLN A 106 23.87 13.63 -8.83
C GLN A 106 22.84 12.76 -8.10
N PHE A 107 22.82 11.47 -8.44
CA PHE A 107 21.96 10.49 -7.79
C PHE A 107 22.77 9.61 -6.83
N ASN A 108 22.13 9.22 -5.73
CA ASN A 108 22.68 8.23 -4.83
C ASN A 108 22.62 6.85 -5.49
N THR A 109 23.74 6.38 -6.01
CA THR A 109 23.90 5.04 -6.61
C THR A 109 24.53 4.03 -5.65
N GLY A 110 25.04 4.49 -4.51
CA GLY A 110 25.68 3.65 -3.49
C GLY A 110 24.70 2.83 -2.65
N VAL A 111 25.25 1.92 -1.85
CA VAL A 111 24.49 1.14 -0.85
C VAL A 111 23.91 2.12 0.16
N VAL A 112 22.61 2.41 0.04
CA VAL A 112 21.89 3.18 1.03
C VAL A 112 21.68 2.31 2.27
N HIS A 113 22.11 2.78 3.42
CA HIS A 113 21.85 2.11 4.69
C HIS A 113 20.37 2.24 5.06
N GLN A 114 19.58 1.25 4.65
CA GLN A 114 18.20 1.09 5.10
C GLN A 114 18.20 0.94 6.63
N ARG A 115 17.38 1.74 7.33
CA ARG A 115 17.19 1.57 8.78
C ARG A 115 16.67 0.15 9.02
N PRO A 116 17.28 -0.63 9.92
CA PRO A 116 16.79 -1.95 10.25
C PRO A 116 15.33 -1.87 10.72
N TRP A 117 14.48 -2.71 10.12
CA TRP A 117 13.09 -2.87 10.54
C TRP A 117 12.99 -3.94 11.63
N THR A 118 11.95 -3.84 12.46
CA THR A 118 11.57 -4.95 13.32
C THR A 118 11.02 -6.11 12.48
N LEU A 119 10.99 -7.32 13.03
CA LEU A 119 10.46 -8.48 12.29
C LEU A 119 9.00 -8.31 11.84
N PRO A 120 8.06 -7.80 12.67
CA PRO A 120 6.71 -7.53 12.19
C PRO A 120 6.68 -6.52 11.04
N GLN A 121 7.44 -5.44 11.15
CA GLN A 121 7.52 -4.41 10.12
C GLN A 121 8.04 -4.94 8.79
N SER A 122 9.05 -5.80 8.81
CA SER A 122 9.61 -6.37 7.57
C SER A 122 8.65 -7.35 6.90
N ILE A 123 7.94 -8.16 7.68
CA ILE A 123 6.92 -9.08 7.16
C ILE A 123 5.81 -8.28 6.47
N ASP A 124 5.27 -7.26 7.13
CA ASP A 124 4.18 -6.45 6.58
C ASP A 124 4.62 -5.69 5.32
N ALA A 125 5.80 -5.06 5.36
CA ALA A 125 6.34 -4.33 4.22
C ALA A 125 6.60 -5.25 3.02
N ASN A 126 7.19 -6.42 3.24
CA ASN A 126 7.45 -7.39 2.17
C ASN A 126 6.14 -7.90 1.56
N ALA A 127 5.11 -8.17 2.37
CA ALA A 127 3.81 -8.57 1.85
C ALA A 127 3.20 -7.51 0.92
N GLN A 128 3.33 -6.21 1.24
CA GLN A 128 2.88 -5.14 0.36
C GLN A 128 3.71 -5.06 -0.93
N VAL A 129 5.04 -5.21 -0.83
CA VAL A 129 5.92 -5.26 -2.01
C VAL A 129 5.53 -6.42 -2.93
N ASP A 130 5.24 -7.60 -2.36
CA ASP A 130 4.83 -8.77 -3.14
C ASP A 130 3.50 -8.53 -3.86
N VAL A 131 2.53 -7.86 -3.22
CA VAL A 131 1.29 -7.43 -3.90
C VAL A 131 1.61 -6.52 -5.08
N LEU A 132 2.45 -5.49 -4.89
CA LEU A 132 2.80 -4.54 -5.95
C LEU A 132 3.60 -5.18 -7.09
N VAL A 133 4.42 -6.18 -6.80
CA VAL A 133 5.15 -6.95 -7.83
C VAL A 133 4.18 -7.85 -8.59
N THR A 134 3.27 -8.52 -7.89
CA THR A 134 2.28 -9.42 -8.50
C THR A 134 1.30 -8.67 -9.40
N THR A 135 0.94 -7.43 -9.05
CA THR A 135 0.10 -6.56 -9.88
C THR A 135 0.85 -5.90 -11.04
N GLY A 136 2.17 -6.08 -11.14
CA GLY A 136 3.01 -5.51 -12.19
C GLY A 136 3.32 -4.02 -12.03
N ILE A 137 2.99 -3.42 -10.87
CA ILE A 137 3.34 -2.02 -10.57
C ILE A 137 4.83 -1.89 -10.29
N LEU A 138 5.38 -2.83 -9.51
CA LEU A 138 6.81 -2.93 -9.26
C LEU A 138 7.42 -4.05 -10.08
N ARG A 139 8.66 -3.83 -10.51
CA ARG A 139 9.51 -4.86 -11.11
C ARG A 139 10.83 -4.92 -10.39
N ARG A 140 11.39 -6.12 -10.28
CA ARG A 140 12.77 -6.28 -9.84
C ARG A 140 13.70 -5.73 -10.91
N ILE A 141 14.78 -5.09 -10.48
CA ILE A 141 15.84 -4.57 -11.34
C ILE A 141 17.17 -5.13 -10.85
N ASP A 142 18.09 -5.40 -11.77
CA ASP A 142 19.44 -5.78 -11.39
C ASP A 142 20.20 -4.56 -10.86
N ALA A 143 21.12 -4.79 -9.93
CA ALA A 143 21.92 -3.72 -9.34
C ALA A 143 22.72 -2.94 -10.38
N VAL A 144 23.05 -3.56 -11.51
CA VAL A 144 23.78 -2.92 -12.63
C VAL A 144 22.92 -1.93 -13.42
N ASP A 145 21.60 -2.11 -13.42
CA ASP A 145 20.64 -1.26 -14.15
C ASP A 145 20.09 -0.12 -13.28
N MET A 146 20.51 -0.08 -12.02
CA MET A 146 20.02 0.83 -11.00
C MET A 146 20.62 2.23 -11.15
N LYS A 147 19.77 3.21 -11.45
CA LYS A 147 20.19 4.61 -11.57
C LYS A 147 20.25 5.36 -10.24
N CYS A 148 19.44 4.95 -9.26
CA CYS A 148 19.37 5.58 -7.95
C CYS A 148 18.73 4.63 -6.93
N VAL A 149 19.07 4.82 -5.65
CA VAL A 149 18.42 4.16 -4.51
C VAL A 149 18.04 5.21 -3.47
N SER A 150 16.93 4.96 -2.80
CA SER A 150 16.51 5.73 -1.63
C SER A 150 15.98 4.78 -0.57
N PRO A 151 16.18 5.09 0.72
CA PRO A 151 15.66 4.25 1.79
C PRO A 151 14.14 4.40 1.87
N ILE A 152 13.46 3.35 2.33
CA ILE A 152 12.01 3.35 2.51
C ILE A 152 11.71 3.56 3.99
N SER A 153 10.90 4.56 4.32
CA SER A 153 10.36 4.76 5.66
C SER A 153 8.94 4.19 5.74
N LEU A 154 8.67 3.39 6.79
CA LEU A 154 7.31 2.97 7.10
C LEU A 154 6.61 4.07 7.89
N ALA A 155 5.44 4.48 7.41
CA ALA A 155 4.57 5.42 8.11
C ALA A 155 3.45 4.63 8.81
N GLU A 156 3.15 5.02 10.05
CA GLU A 156 1.98 4.51 10.75
C GLU A 156 0.72 5.08 10.09
N LYS A 157 -0.31 4.25 9.94
CA LYS A 157 -1.63 4.73 9.53
C LYS A 157 -2.27 5.38 10.76
N GLU A 158 -2.70 6.63 10.67
CA GLU A 158 -3.52 7.24 11.73
C GLU A 158 -4.81 6.43 11.87
N HIS A 159 -5.12 6.05 13.12
CA HIS A 159 -6.24 5.19 13.47
C HIS A 159 -7.54 5.98 13.62
#